data_AF-A0A840ZL72-F1
#
_entry.id   AF-A0A840ZL72-F1
#
_cell.length_a   1.000
_cell.length_b   1.000
_cell.length_c   1.000
_cell.angle_alpha   90.00
_cell.angle_beta   90.00
_cell.angle_gamma   90.00
#
_symmetry.space_group_name_H-M   'P 1'
#
loop_
_entity.id
_entity.type
_entity.pdbx_description
1 polymer ?
#
loop_
_entity_poly.entity_id
_entity_poly.type
_entity_poly.pdbx_seq_one_letter_code
_entity_poly.pdbx_strand_id
1 'polypeptide(L)'
;MPRALMRRPELAEHLTFVWSAFWRLQADRAIGFGVFGPIRWTAIHAYAERYGITDLDEYERLERLVGLMDGEWRKMMDKKGADR
;
A
#
# COMPACT_ATOMS: atom_id res chain seq x y z
N MET A 1 27.19 -14.55 3.66
CA MET A 1 26.08 -13.57 3.58
C MET A 1 26.64 -12.15 3.67
N PRO A 2 26.30 -11.23 2.76
CA PRO A 2 26.69 -9.81 2.86
C PRO A 2 26.21 -9.16 4.17
N ARG A 3 27.00 -8.24 4.75
CA ARG A 3 26.70 -7.55 6.03
C ARG A 3 25.32 -6.89 6.06
N ALA A 4 24.85 -6.39 4.91
CA ALA A 4 23.54 -5.76 4.77
C ALA A 4 22.36 -6.73 5.00
N LEU A 5 22.52 -8.02 4.69
CA LEU A 5 21.46 -9.02 4.87
C LEU A 5 21.37 -9.53 6.31
N MET A 6 22.43 -9.37 7.12
CA MET A 6 22.43 -9.80 8.52
C MET A 6 21.64 -8.87 9.46
N ARG A 7 21.25 -7.67 8.99
CA ARG A 7 20.42 -6.71 9.74
C ARG A 7 19.00 -6.59 9.17
N ARG A 8 18.60 -7.51 8.30
CA ARG A 8 17.27 -7.48 7.71
C ARG A 8 16.24 -7.72 8.82
N PRO A 9 15.28 -6.80 9.04
CA PRO A 9 14.22 -7.03 10.01
C PRO A 9 13.34 -8.19 9.53
N GLU A 10 12.96 -9.04 10.47
CA GLU A 10 11.91 -10.02 10.24
C GLU A 10 10.56 -9.29 10.26
N LEU A 11 9.81 -9.37 9.17
CA LEU A 11 8.53 -8.70 9.05
C LEU A 11 7.44 -9.65 9.51
N ALA A 12 6.59 -9.18 10.43
CA ALA A 12 5.37 -9.90 10.77
C ALA A 12 4.52 -10.14 9.52
N GLU A 13 3.87 -11.30 9.43
CA GLU A 13 3.14 -11.72 8.23
C GLU A 13 2.06 -10.72 7.81
N HIS A 14 1.34 -10.15 8.78
CA HIS A 14 0.33 -9.11 8.53
C HIS A 14 0.92 -7.86 7.85
N LEU A 15 2.19 -7.52 8.08
CA LEU A 15 2.85 -6.41 7.38
C LEU A 15 3.20 -6.77 5.94
N THR A 16 3.55 -8.03 5.68
CA THR A 16 3.78 -8.53 4.33
C THR A 16 2.49 -8.53 3.51
N PHE A 17 1.37 -8.89 4.15
CA PHE A 17 0.05 -8.84 3.52
C PHE A 17 -0.35 -7.41 3.14
N VAL A 18 -0.26 -6.47 4.08
CA VAL A 18 -0.53 -5.04 3.85
C VAL A 18 0.38 -4.48 2.76
N TRP A 19 1.68 -4.80 2.80
CA TRP A 19 2.64 -4.40 1.77
C TRP A 19 2.25 -4.90 0.39
N SER A 20 1.82 -6.16 0.29
CA SER A 20 1.35 -6.75 -0.95
C SER A 20 0.07 -6.08 -1.46
N ALA A 21 -0.87 -5.76 -0.57
CA ALA A 21 -2.09 -5.03 -0.90
C ALA A 21 -1.79 -3.68 -1.53
N PHE A 22 -0.91 -2.89 -0.89
CA PHE A 22 -0.50 -1.58 -1.41
C PHE A 22 0.04 -1.65 -2.84
N TRP A 23 0.96 -2.58 -3.13
CA TRP A 23 1.53 -2.69 -4.48
C TRP A 23 0.53 -3.20 -5.51
N ARG A 24 -0.37 -4.11 -5.13
CA ARG A 24 -1.38 -4.66 -6.06
C ARG A 24 -2.44 -3.64 -6.43
N LEU A 25 -2.80 -2.77 -5.49
CA LEU A 25 -3.82 -1.72 -5.69
C LEU A 25 -3.27 -0.46 -6.36
N GLN A 26 -1.95 -0.38 -6.63
CA GLN A 26 -1.38 0.77 -7.33
C GLN A 26 -1.95 1.00 -8.72
N ALA A 27 -2.37 -0.06 -9.41
CA ALA A 27 -2.94 0.04 -10.75
C ALA A 27 -4.32 0.72 -10.74
N ASP A 28 -5.04 0.65 -9.61
CA ASP A 28 -6.44 1.08 -9.51
C ASP A 28 -6.61 2.59 -9.24
N ARG A 29 -5.51 3.35 -9.19
CA ARG A 29 -5.49 4.77 -8.80
C ARG A 29 -5.07 5.72 -9.92
N ALA A 30 -4.86 5.23 -11.13
CA ALA A 30 -4.58 6.09 -12.29
C ALA A 30 -5.84 6.91 -12.62
N ILE A 31 -5.72 8.24 -12.61
CA ILE A 31 -6.84 9.15 -12.93
C ILE A 31 -6.63 9.94 -14.22
N GLY A 32 -5.52 9.71 -14.93
CA GLY A 32 -5.20 10.38 -16.18
C GLY A 32 -3.70 10.36 -16.50
N PHE A 33 -3.27 11.26 -17.38
CA PHE A 33 -1.89 11.39 -17.91
C PHE A 33 -0.81 11.48 -16.83
N GLY A 34 -0.36 10.33 -16.32
CA GLY A 34 0.68 10.26 -15.28
C GLY A 34 0.24 10.78 -13.90
N VAL A 35 -1.05 11.04 -13.71
CA VAL A 35 -1.60 11.53 -12.44
C VAL A 35 -2.15 10.36 -11.64
N PHE A 36 -1.69 10.24 -10.39
CA PHE A 36 -2.10 9.20 -9.46
C PHE A 36 -2.96 9.79 -8.35
N GLY A 37 -4.22 9.37 -8.30
CA GLY A 37 -5.13 9.66 -7.19
C GLY A 37 -4.83 8.78 -5.97
N PRO A 38 -5.60 8.95 -4.88
CA PRO A 38 -5.56 8.02 -3.76
C PRO A 38 -5.99 6.61 -4.19
N ILE A 39 -5.44 5.58 -3.54
CA ILE A 39 -6.06 4.25 -3.56
C ILE A 39 -7.47 4.38 -2.97
N ARG A 40 -8.48 3.94 -3.72
CA ARG A 40 -9.90 4.08 -3.32
C ARG A 40 -10.27 3.06 -2.25
N TRP A 41 -11.09 3.48 -1.29
CA TRP A 41 -11.68 2.61 -0.26
C TRP A 41 -12.31 1.35 -0.85
N THR A 42 -13.09 1.48 -1.93
CA THR A 42 -13.74 0.34 -2.60
C THR A 42 -12.77 -0.69 -3.15
N ALA A 43 -11.56 -0.28 -3.55
CA ALA A 43 -10.53 -1.20 -4.03
C ALA A 43 -9.90 -1.98 -2.86
N ILE A 44 -9.74 -1.33 -1.71
CA ILE A 44 -9.29 -1.97 -0.47
C ILE A 44 -10.34 -2.97 0.02
N HIS A 45 -11.63 -2.59 -0.02
CA HIS A 45 -12.75 -3.48 0.28
C HIS A 45 -12.75 -4.73 -0.60
N ALA A 46 -12.69 -4.57 -1.92
CA ALA A 46 -12.66 -5.70 -2.84
C ALA A 46 -11.43 -6.60 -2.64
N TYR A 47 -10.29 -6.01 -2.25
CA TYR A 47 -9.10 -6.78 -1.90
C TYR A 47 -9.30 -7.57 -0.61
N ALA A 48 -9.83 -6.93 0.45
CA ALA A 48 -10.12 -7.59 1.73
C ALA A 48 -11.08 -8.78 1.54
N GLU A 49 -12.17 -8.58 0.80
CA GLU A 49 -13.13 -9.64 0.46
C GLU A 49 -12.47 -10.79 -0.31
N ARG A 50 -11.64 -10.49 -1.31
CA ARG A 50 -10.94 -11.50 -2.11
C ARG A 50 -10.02 -12.39 -1.27
N TYR A 51 -9.46 -11.85 -0.19
CA TYR A 51 -8.54 -12.56 0.69
C TYR A 51 -9.21 -13.10 1.96
N GLY A 52 -10.54 -12.99 2.08
CA GLY A 52 -11.30 -13.56 3.18
C GLY A 52 -11.16 -12.79 4.50
N ILE A 53 -10.80 -11.51 4.46
CA ILE A 53 -10.84 -10.66 5.66
C ILE A 53 -12.30 -10.36 5.97
N THR A 54 -12.79 -10.98 7.04
CA THR A 54 -14.19 -10.85 7.50
C THR A 54 -14.31 -10.11 8.82
N ASP A 55 -13.20 -9.97 9.55
CA ASP A 55 -13.14 -9.23 10.80
C ASP A 55 -13.03 -7.72 10.54
N LEU A 56 -13.83 -6.93 11.26
CA LEU A 56 -13.91 -5.49 11.04
C LEU A 56 -12.62 -4.78 11.47
N ASP A 57 -12.00 -5.20 12.58
CA ASP A 57 -10.77 -4.58 13.07
C ASP A 57 -9.60 -4.87 12.13
N GLU A 58 -9.53 -6.08 11.55
CA GLU A 58 -8.58 -6.42 10.51
C GLU A 58 -8.77 -5.58 9.24
N TYR A 59 -10.03 -5.39 8.84
CA TYR A 59 -10.37 -4.54 7.69
C TYR A 59 -9.94 -3.08 7.91
N GLU A 60 -10.32 -2.48 9.05
CA GLU A 60 -9.97 -1.11 9.40
C GLU A 60 -8.45 -0.92 9.51
N ARG A 61 -7.75 -1.95 10.00
CA ARG A 61 -6.29 -1.94 10.05
C ARG A 61 -5.68 -1.95 8.65
N LEU A 62 -6.16 -2.81 7.75
CA LEU A 62 -5.70 -2.86 6.36
C LEU A 62 -5.93 -1.51 5.67
N GLU A 63 -7.14 -0.97 5.77
CA GLU A 63 -7.51 0.33 5.19
C GLU A 63 -6.58 1.43 5.67
N ARG A 64 -6.40 1.55 6.98
CA ARG A 64 -5.56 2.56 7.60
C ARG A 64 -4.11 2.47 7.13
N LEU A 65 -3.53 1.28 7.14
CA LEU A 65 -2.13 1.10 6.77
C LEU A 65 -1.90 1.32 5.28
N VAL A 66 -2.76 0.79 4.40
CA VAL A 66 -2.67 1.02 2.95
C VAL A 66 -2.84 2.51 2.63
N GLY A 67 -3.79 3.19 3.28
CA GLY A 67 -4.00 4.62 3.12
C GLY A 67 -2.80 5.47 3.54
N LEU A 68 -2.15 5.14 4.67
CA LEU A 68 -0.93 5.82 5.11
C LEU A 68 0.23 5.61 4.14
N MET A 69 0.44 4.37 3.68
CA MET A 69 1.47 4.04 2.69
C MET A 69 1.25 4.78 1.37
N ASP A 70 0.01 4.84 0.89
CA ASP A 70 -0.35 5.58 -0.32
C ASP A 70 -0.16 7.09 -0.17
N GLY A 71 -0.47 7.64 1.01
CA GLY A 71 -0.18 9.04 1.34
C GLY A 71 1.32 9.35 1.22
N GLU A 72 2.19 8.55 1.83
CA GLU A 72 3.64 8.75 1.76
C GLU A 72 4.20 8.54 0.35
N TRP A 73 3.70 7.54 -0.38
CA TRP A 73 4.11 7.32 -1.77
C TRP A 73 3.75 8.49 -2.67
N ARG A 74 2.55 9.07 -2.53
CA ARG A 74 2.12 10.24 -3.32
C ARG A 74 2.99 11.45 -3.02
N LYS A 75 3.26 11.75 -1.74
CA LYS A 75 4.21 12.81 -1.35
C LYS A 75 5.59 12.64 -2.01
N MET A 76 6.09 11.40 -2.08
CA MET A 76 7.37 11.11 -2.74
C MET A 76 7.31 11.35 -4.25
N MET A 77 6.20 11.00 -4.90
CA MET A 77 6.03 11.19 -6.35
C MET A 77 5.82 12.66 -6.73
N ASP A 78 5.08 13.41 -5.92
CA ASP A 78 4.90 14.84 -6.12
C ASP A 78 6.25 15.57 -6.05
N LYS A 79 7.09 15.23 -5.06
CA LYS A 79 8.47 15.74 -4.96
C LYS A 79 9.32 15.38 -6.19
N LYS A 80 9.27 14.12 -6.63
CA LYS A 80 10.00 13.68 -7.83
C LYS A 80 9.51 14.34 -9.11
N GLY A 81 8.25 14.77 -9.17
CA GLY A 81 7.71 15.54 -10.29
C GLY A 81 8.13 17.01 -10.25
N ALA A 82 8.27 17.60 -9.06
CA ALA A 82 8.73 18.97 -8.87
C ALA A 82 10.23 19.17 -9.16
N ASP A 83 11.04 18.12 -9.00
CA ASP A 83 12.48 18.15 -9.28
C ASP A 83 12.85 17.85 -10.76
N ARG A 84 11.87 17.75 -11.67
CA ARG A 84 12.07 17.43 -13.11
C ARG A 84 11.94 18.63 -14.02
#